data_AF-A0A8D8F9B5-F1
#
_entry.id   AF-A0A8D8F9B5-F1
#
_cell.length_a   1.000
_cell.length_b   1.000
_cell.length_c   1.000
_cell.angle_alpha   90.00
_cell.angle_beta   90.00
_cell.angle_gamma   90.00
#
_symmetry.space_group_name_H-M   'P 1'
#
loop_
_entity.id
_entity.type
_entity.pdbx_description
1 polymer ?
#
loop_
_entity_poly.entity_id
_entity_poly.type
_entity_poly.pdbx_seq_one_letter_code
_entity_poly.pdbx_strand_id
1 'polypeptide(L)'
;MSSWEFSWEFSWTDVCPSGLRPWVKDYNDLAPCFQEICLQLPILVLFAVFSSYYYGSHFRLVFRSETQRKAIRVRVAASIGLGLIPVMKIFYILRMHGKIYPIDVLLSCVQFVAWSVHVGFLVSSLKRGSLSQRGPLGIIVLWTSLLALASIWVHTNIHSEYWVWYVADLVVFGCYGVTLIAPGNAHFIRVQRTVDEERQALLTHTYTRFFEDIDESVLGPIQDDANFFSRLLFYWVKPLISKGVAGKLRKSDDLFDLPECLNMNRVVEKLQKQLTASAS
;
A
#
# COMPACT_ATOMS: atom_id res chain seq x y z
N MET A 1 -46.44 -9.65 -35.85
CA MET A 1 -45.72 -8.94 -34.77
C MET A 1 -45.39 -9.99 -33.71
N SER A 2 -44.27 -10.69 -33.89
CA SER A 2 -43.83 -11.76 -32.97
C SER A 2 -43.04 -11.14 -31.84
N SER A 3 -43.61 -11.16 -30.64
CA SER A 3 -42.94 -10.80 -29.39
C SER A 3 -41.93 -11.89 -29.03
N TRP A 4 -40.64 -11.59 -29.16
CA TRP A 4 -39.57 -12.41 -28.62
C TRP A 4 -39.46 -12.12 -27.12
N GLU A 5 -40.16 -12.88 -26.29
CA GLU A 5 -39.86 -12.93 -24.86
C GLU A 5 -38.62 -13.81 -24.66
N PHE A 6 -37.45 -13.18 -24.61
CA PHE A 6 -36.22 -13.82 -24.13
C PHE A 6 -36.32 -13.96 -22.60
N SER A 7 -36.90 -15.05 -22.10
CA SER A 7 -36.73 -15.44 -20.70
C SER A 7 -35.32 -16.01 -20.50
N TRP A 8 -34.40 -15.19 -19.99
CA TRP A 8 -33.11 -15.68 -19.50
C TRP A 8 -33.34 -16.42 -18.18
N GLU A 9 -33.61 -17.73 -18.24
CA GLU A 9 -33.53 -18.59 -17.05
C GLU A 9 -32.05 -18.80 -16.70
N PHE A 10 -31.51 -17.89 -15.89
CA PHE A 10 -30.15 -18.01 -15.36
C PHE A 10 -30.11 -19.06 -14.25
N SER A 11 -29.55 -20.23 -14.55
CA SER A 11 -29.29 -21.26 -13.54
C SER A 11 -27.90 -21.10 -12.96
N TRP A 12 -27.80 -20.93 -11.64
CA TRP A 12 -26.52 -20.86 -10.92
C TRP A 12 -25.65 -22.10 -11.11
N THR A 13 -26.22 -23.21 -11.58
CA THR A 13 -25.51 -24.47 -11.88
C THR A 13 -24.51 -24.34 -13.02
N ASP A 14 -24.72 -23.40 -13.94
CA ASP A 14 -23.87 -23.24 -15.13
C ASP A 14 -22.60 -22.45 -14.81
N VAL A 15 -22.67 -21.60 -13.79
CA VAL A 15 -21.52 -20.87 -13.24
C VAL A 15 -20.84 -21.68 -12.13
N CYS A 16 -21.63 -22.45 -11.37
CA CYS A 16 -21.21 -23.06 -10.12
C CYS A 16 -21.91 -24.40 -9.85
N PRO A 17 -21.17 -25.51 -9.69
CA PRO A 17 -21.77 -26.84 -9.55
C PRO A 17 -22.59 -27.00 -8.26
N SER A 18 -22.25 -26.25 -7.20
CA SER A 18 -22.94 -26.26 -5.90
C SER A 18 -24.11 -25.27 -5.82
N GLY A 19 -24.28 -24.40 -6.82
CA GLY A 19 -25.09 -23.19 -6.73
C GLY A 19 -24.59 -22.18 -5.70
N LEU A 20 -25.30 -21.04 -5.58
CA LEU A 20 -24.99 -19.98 -4.61
C LEU A 20 -25.66 -20.26 -3.26
N ARG A 21 -25.16 -21.25 -2.53
CA ARG A 21 -25.60 -21.55 -1.16
C ARG A 21 -24.49 -21.22 -0.17
N PRO A 22 -24.78 -20.63 1.00
CA PRO A 22 -23.73 -20.28 1.95
C PRO A 22 -23.06 -21.50 2.59
N TRP A 23 -23.79 -22.61 2.76
CA TRP A 23 -23.34 -23.81 3.48
C TRP A 23 -23.55 -25.07 2.64
N VAL A 24 -22.60 -26.00 2.71
CA VAL A 24 -22.77 -27.37 2.19
C VAL A 24 -23.46 -28.21 3.27
N LYS A 25 -24.38 -29.11 2.89
CA LYS A 25 -25.15 -29.91 3.86
C LYS A 25 -24.36 -31.08 4.47
N ASP A 26 -23.32 -31.53 3.79
CA ASP A 26 -22.59 -32.75 4.16
C ASP A 26 -21.34 -32.49 5.03
N TYR A 27 -20.79 -31.28 4.94
CA TYR A 27 -19.65 -30.80 5.72
C TYR A 27 -20.00 -29.41 6.24
N ASN A 28 -19.76 -29.11 7.52
CA ASN A 28 -20.04 -27.81 8.15
C ASN A 28 -19.11 -26.68 7.64
N ASP A 29 -18.81 -26.67 6.34
CA ASP A 29 -17.95 -25.74 5.65
C ASP A 29 -18.75 -24.83 4.72
N LEU A 30 -18.17 -23.66 4.40
CA LEU A 30 -18.73 -22.75 3.42
C LEU A 30 -18.70 -23.38 2.03
N ALA A 31 -19.75 -23.15 1.24
CA ALA A 31 -19.73 -23.63 -0.14
C ALA A 31 -18.64 -22.91 -0.94
N PRO A 32 -17.84 -23.63 -1.75
CA PRO A 32 -16.72 -23.05 -2.50
C PRO A 32 -17.13 -21.83 -3.33
N CYS A 33 -18.22 -21.93 -4.09
CA CYS A 33 -18.71 -20.82 -4.91
C CYS A 33 -19.14 -19.59 -4.12
N PHE A 34 -19.74 -19.76 -2.94
CA PHE A 34 -20.09 -18.64 -2.08
C PHE A 34 -18.83 -17.95 -1.54
N GLN A 35 -17.82 -18.74 -1.15
CA GLN A 35 -16.55 -18.21 -0.70
C GLN A 35 -15.83 -17.42 -1.80
N GLU A 36 -15.78 -17.92 -3.03
CA GLU A 36 -15.14 -17.23 -4.15
C GLU A 36 -15.84 -15.91 -4.49
N ILE A 37 -17.17 -15.93 -4.64
CA ILE A 37 -17.95 -14.78 -5.12
C ILE A 37 -18.16 -13.74 -4.02
N CYS A 38 -18.55 -14.15 -2.82
CA CYS A 38 -19.00 -13.23 -1.78
C CYS A 38 -17.88 -12.81 -0.83
N LEU A 39 -16.79 -13.58 -0.72
CA LEU A 39 -15.71 -13.29 0.22
C LEU A 39 -14.41 -12.94 -0.50
N GLN A 40 -13.93 -13.82 -1.37
CA GLN A 40 -12.60 -13.70 -1.96
C GLN A 40 -12.52 -12.60 -3.02
N LEU A 41 -13.48 -12.55 -3.96
CA LEU A 41 -13.53 -11.51 -4.99
C LEU A 41 -13.59 -10.09 -4.40
N PRO A 42 -14.51 -9.75 -3.47
CA PRO A 42 -14.59 -8.40 -2.90
C PRO A 42 -13.31 -8.00 -2.16
N ILE A 43 -12.72 -8.91 -1.39
CA ILE A 43 -11.49 -8.62 -0.64
C ILE A 43 -10.31 -8.41 -1.58
N LEU A 44 -10.17 -9.20 -2.65
CA LEU A 44 -9.13 -9.01 -3.67
C LEU A 44 -9.27 -7.66 -4.39
N VAL A 45 -10.50 -7.25 -4.73
CA VAL A 45 -10.77 -5.95 -5.34
C VAL A 45 -10.39 -4.82 -4.39
N LEU A 46 -10.83 -4.88 -3.13
CA LEU A 46 -10.44 -3.89 -2.11
C LEU A 46 -8.93 -3.85 -1.93
N PHE A 47 -8.27 -5.01 -1.89
CA PHE A 47 -6.81 -5.10 -1.78
C PHE A 47 -6.09 -4.43 -2.95
N ALA A 48 -6.57 -4.62 -4.18
CA ALA A 48 -6.04 -3.97 -5.37
C ALA A 48 -6.25 -2.45 -5.34
N VAL A 49 -7.43 -1.99 -4.94
CA VAL A 49 -7.78 -0.55 -4.82
C VAL A 49 -6.92 0.14 -3.78
N PHE A 50 -6.74 -0.46 -2.60
CA PHE A 50 -5.87 0.10 -1.57
C PHE A 50 -4.41 0.11 -2.03
N SER A 51 -3.95 -0.96 -2.69
CA SER A 51 -2.59 -1.04 -3.21
C SER A 51 -2.32 0.05 -4.26
N SER A 52 -3.25 0.30 -5.19
CA SER A 52 -3.11 1.35 -6.20
C SER A 52 -3.19 2.76 -5.61
N TYR A 53 -4.07 2.98 -4.63
CA TYR A 53 -4.17 4.25 -3.89
C TYR A 53 -2.84 4.60 -3.21
N TYR A 54 -2.26 3.65 -2.47
CA TYR A 54 -0.99 3.88 -1.78
C TYR A 54 0.20 3.94 -2.75
N TYR A 55 0.15 3.22 -3.88
CA TYR A 55 1.16 3.36 -4.94
C TYR A 55 1.27 4.81 -5.43
N GLY A 56 0.13 5.50 -5.62
CA GLY A 56 0.10 6.91 -6.02
C GLY A 56 0.42 7.88 -4.88
N SER A 57 0.06 7.56 -3.64
CA SER A 57 0.22 8.45 -2.49
C SER A 57 1.65 8.51 -1.93
N HIS A 58 2.50 7.51 -2.17
CA HIS A 58 3.86 7.47 -1.62
C HIS A 58 4.88 8.30 -2.43
N PHE A 59 4.96 9.60 -2.15
CA PHE A 59 5.90 10.52 -2.81
C PHE A 59 7.27 10.66 -2.10
N ARG A 60 7.36 10.39 -0.80
CA ARG A 60 8.60 10.62 -0.03
C ARG A 60 9.64 9.54 -0.28
N LEU A 61 10.88 9.93 -0.56
CA LEU A 61 12.02 9.02 -0.71
C LEU A 61 12.49 8.53 0.65
N VAL A 62 12.85 7.25 0.74
CA VAL A 62 13.24 6.58 2.00
C VAL A 62 14.49 5.76 1.75
N PHE A 63 15.49 5.93 2.62
CA PHE A 63 16.64 5.05 2.72
C PHE A 63 16.29 3.88 3.65
N ARG A 64 16.56 2.66 3.20
CA ARG A 64 16.26 1.44 3.97
C ARG A 64 17.52 0.60 4.12
N SER A 65 17.69 0.04 5.31
CA SER A 65 18.75 -0.93 5.60
C SER A 65 18.67 -2.16 4.66
N GLU A 66 19.81 -2.80 4.45
CA GLU A 66 19.94 -3.95 3.54
C GLU A 66 19.02 -5.13 3.94
N THR A 67 18.80 -5.35 5.25
CA THR A 67 17.87 -6.38 5.74
C THR A 67 16.43 -6.10 5.33
N GLN A 68 15.96 -4.86 5.48
CA GLN A 68 14.62 -4.45 5.05
C GLN A 68 14.47 -4.54 3.54
N ARG A 69 15.50 -4.14 2.80
CA ARG A 69 15.50 -4.20 1.33
C ARG A 69 15.39 -5.64 0.83
N LYS A 70 16.13 -6.57 1.44
CA LYS A 70 16.02 -8.00 1.17
C LYS A 70 14.63 -8.53 1.53
N ALA A 71 14.09 -8.16 2.70
CA ALA A 71 12.75 -8.57 3.11
C ALA A 71 11.67 -8.11 2.13
N ILE A 72 11.73 -6.86 1.64
CA ILE A 72 10.79 -6.35 0.63
C ILE A 72 10.97 -7.07 -0.70
N ARG A 73 12.20 -7.38 -1.13
CA ARG A 73 12.44 -8.17 -2.36
C ARG A 73 11.86 -9.57 -2.27
N VAL A 74 12.02 -10.25 -1.12
CA VAL A 74 11.39 -11.56 -0.87
C VAL A 74 9.86 -11.43 -0.90
N ARG A 75 9.32 -10.36 -0.31
CA ARG A 75 7.88 -10.07 -0.34
C ARG A 75 7.36 -9.87 -1.77
N VAL A 76 8.11 -9.15 -2.61
CA VAL A 76 7.80 -8.99 -4.05
C VAL A 76 7.80 -10.34 -4.76
N ALA A 77 8.82 -11.17 -4.53
CA ALA A 77 8.88 -12.51 -5.12
C ALA A 77 7.69 -13.40 -4.68
N ALA A 78 7.34 -13.36 -3.40
CA ALA A 78 6.16 -14.06 -2.87
C ALA A 78 4.87 -13.56 -3.52
N SER A 79 4.68 -12.25 -3.66
CA SER A 79 3.49 -11.68 -4.32
C SER A 79 3.39 -12.05 -5.80
N ILE A 80 4.51 -12.13 -6.52
CA ILE A 80 4.53 -12.66 -7.89
C ILE A 80 4.07 -14.13 -7.90
N GLY A 81 4.56 -14.94 -6.94
CA GLY A 81 4.11 -16.32 -6.75
C GLY A 81 2.60 -16.43 -6.54
N LEU A 82 2.02 -15.62 -5.65
CA LEU A 82 0.58 -15.60 -5.36
C LEU A 82 -0.29 -15.17 -6.55
N GLY A 83 0.26 -14.40 -7.49
CA GLY A 83 -0.40 -14.09 -8.75
C GLY A 83 -0.30 -15.21 -9.78
N LEU A 84 0.83 -15.93 -9.83
CA LEU A 84 1.10 -16.96 -10.84
C LEU A 84 0.53 -18.33 -10.49
N ILE A 85 0.51 -18.72 -9.20
CA ILE A 85 0.03 -20.04 -8.75
C ILE A 85 -1.40 -20.35 -9.25
N PRO A 86 -2.40 -19.45 -9.14
CA PRO A 86 -3.75 -19.71 -9.66
C PRO A 86 -3.79 -19.89 -11.18
N VAL A 87 -2.99 -19.12 -11.92
CA VAL A 87 -2.89 -19.22 -13.38
C VAL A 87 -2.29 -20.57 -13.77
N MET A 88 -1.24 -21.00 -13.06
CA MET A 88 -0.62 -22.31 -13.24
C MET A 88 -1.57 -23.46 -12.88
N LYS A 89 -2.39 -23.31 -11.83
CA LYS A 89 -3.46 -24.27 -11.46
C LYS A 89 -4.43 -24.47 -12.64
N ILE A 90 -4.94 -23.38 -13.21
CA ILE A 90 -5.88 -23.44 -14.35
C ILE A 90 -5.22 -24.10 -15.56
N PHE A 91 -3.98 -23.71 -15.89
CA PHE A 91 -3.26 -24.30 -17.02
C PHE A 91 -3.01 -25.81 -16.82
N TYR A 92 -2.71 -26.23 -15.60
CA TYR A 92 -2.57 -27.63 -15.25
C TYR A 92 -3.89 -28.41 -15.41
N ILE A 93 -5.00 -27.87 -14.90
CA ILE A 93 -6.32 -28.50 -15.04
C ILE A 93 -6.74 -28.59 -16.52
N LEU A 94 -6.49 -27.54 -17.32
CA LEU A 94 -6.74 -27.54 -18.76
C LEU A 94 -5.95 -28.66 -19.47
N ARG A 95 -4.67 -28.82 -19.13
CA ARG A 95 -3.80 -29.83 -19.72
C ARG A 95 -4.22 -31.26 -19.34
N MET A 96 -4.77 -31.43 -18.15
CA MET A 96 -5.28 -32.73 -17.66
C MET A 96 -6.73 -33.00 -18.12
N HIS A 97 -7.29 -32.17 -19.02
CA HIS A 97 -8.69 -32.26 -19.47
C HIS A 97 -9.70 -32.27 -18.31
N GLY A 98 -9.38 -31.57 -17.22
CA GLY A 98 -10.27 -31.41 -16.07
C GLY A 98 -11.43 -30.45 -16.37
N LYS A 99 -12.48 -30.54 -15.57
CA LYS A 99 -13.61 -29.61 -15.63
C LYS A 99 -13.21 -28.28 -14.99
N ILE A 100 -13.47 -27.18 -15.67
CA ILE A 100 -13.19 -25.82 -15.20
C ILE A 100 -14.47 -25.03 -15.22
N TYR A 101 -14.75 -24.35 -14.11
CA TYR A 101 -15.91 -23.47 -14.02
C TYR A 101 -15.52 -22.03 -14.39
N PRO A 102 -16.42 -21.25 -14.99
CA PRO A 102 -16.14 -19.86 -15.33
C PRO A 102 -15.71 -19.00 -14.14
N ILE A 103 -16.21 -19.33 -12.94
CA ILE A 103 -15.88 -18.62 -11.70
C ILE A 103 -14.41 -18.79 -11.30
N ASP A 104 -13.84 -20.00 -11.44
CA ASP A 104 -12.43 -20.27 -11.17
C ASP A 104 -11.53 -19.38 -12.05
N VAL A 105 -11.91 -19.24 -13.33
CA VAL A 105 -11.19 -18.41 -14.32
C VAL A 105 -11.28 -16.94 -13.94
N LEU A 106 -12.47 -16.45 -13.62
CA LEU A 106 -12.68 -15.07 -13.19
C LEU A 106 -11.85 -14.75 -11.94
N LEU A 107 -11.91 -15.61 -10.93
CA LEU A 107 -11.16 -15.44 -9.69
C LEU A 107 -9.65 -15.41 -9.94
N SER A 108 -9.13 -16.34 -10.75
CA SER A 108 -7.71 -16.36 -11.11
C SER A 108 -7.27 -15.09 -11.83
N CYS A 109 -8.08 -14.55 -12.75
CA CYS A 109 -7.80 -13.29 -13.43
C CYS A 109 -7.76 -12.11 -12.44
N VAL A 110 -8.74 -12.02 -11.55
CA VAL A 110 -8.80 -10.96 -10.53
C VAL A 110 -7.62 -11.06 -9.56
N GLN A 111 -7.27 -12.28 -9.14
CA GLN A 111 -6.12 -12.53 -8.27
C GLN A 111 -4.81 -12.10 -8.96
N PHE A 112 -4.61 -12.49 -10.22
CA PHE A 112 -3.43 -12.08 -10.99
C PHE A 112 -3.30 -10.56 -11.10
N VAL A 113 -4.40 -9.86 -11.41
CA VAL A 113 -4.42 -8.39 -11.50
C VAL A 113 -4.15 -7.75 -10.13
N ALA A 114 -4.82 -8.21 -9.07
CA ALA A 114 -4.67 -7.67 -7.72
C ALA A 114 -3.22 -7.79 -7.23
N TRP A 115 -2.59 -8.95 -7.41
CA TRP A 115 -1.19 -9.15 -7.04
C TRP A 115 -0.23 -8.38 -7.93
N SER A 116 -0.51 -8.21 -9.22
CA SER A 116 0.30 -7.38 -10.11
C SER A 116 0.32 -5.92 -9.67
N VAL A 117 -0.85 -5.37 -9.32
CA VAL A 117 -0.96 -4.01 -8.76
C VAL A 117 -0.20 -3.91 -7.43
N HIS A 118 -0.34 -4.92 -6.56
CA HIS A 118 0.38 -4.96 -5.29
C HIS A 118 1.90 -5.06 -5.46
N VAL A 119 2.39 -5.80 -6.46
CA VAL A 119 3.82 -5.84 -6.82
C VAL A 119 4.32 -4.45 -7.21
N GLY A 120 3.54 -3.71 -8.01
CA GLY A 120 3.84 -2.31 -8.33
C GLY A 120 3.97 -1.44 -7.07
N PHE A 121 3.02 -1.57 -6.14
CA PHE A 121 3.07 -0.95 -4.82
C PHE A 121 4.34 -1.30 -4.03
N LEU A 122 4.70 -2.58 -3.94
CA LEU A 122 5.88 -3.04 -3.19
C LEU A 122 7.20 -2.58 -3.83
N VAL A 123 7.30 -2.59 -5.16
CA VAL A 123 8.48 -2.12 -5.88
C VAL A 123 8.66 -0.61 -5.71
N SER A 124 7.58 0.18 -5.79
CA SER A 124 7.62 1.61 -5.45
C SER A 124 8.05 1.83 -4.00
N SER A 125 7.57 0.98 -3.10
CA SER A 125 7.90 0.98 -1.68
C SER A 125 9.36 0.66 -1.37
N LEU A 126 10.18 0.22 -2.34
CA LEU A 126 11.63 0.07 -2.14
C LEU A 126 12.37 1.41 -2.09
N LYS A 127 11.88 2.41 -2.84
CA LYS A 127 12.54 3.71 -3.00
C LYS A 127 11.74 4.82 -2.32
N ARG A 128 10.41 4.71 -2.34
CA ARG A 128 9.49 5.70 -1.79
C ARG A 128 8.67 5.07 -0.67
N GLY A 129 8.00 5.85 0.17
CA GLY A 129 7.03 5.30 1.13
C GLY A 129 7.13 5.84 2.54
N SER A 130 6.59 5.07 3.49
CA SER A 130 6.68 5.34 4.92
C SER A 130 7.86 4.60 5.56
N LEU A 131 8.26 5.06 6.76
CA LEU A 131 9.30 4.42 7.58
C LEU A 131 8.90 3.04 8.07
N SER A 132 7.59 2.80 8.21
CA SER A 132 7.07 1.50 8.61
C SER A 132 7.29 0.48 7.50
N GLN A 133 8.14 -0.51 7.78
CA GLN A 133 8.37 -1.67 6.91
C GLN A 133 7.12 -2.55 6.71
N ARG A 134 6.18 -2.49 7.67
CA ARG A 134 4.92 -3.25 7.62
C ARG A 134 3.95 -2.67 6.61
N GLY A 135 4.12 -1.39 6.24
CA GLY A 135 3.22 -0.68 5.36
C GLY A 135 1.99 -0.13 6.09
N PRO A 136 1.02 0.42 5.35
CA PRO A 136 -0.20 0.98 5.90
C PRO A 136 -1.10 -0.12 6.50
N LEU A 137 -1.72 0.19 7.64
CA LEU A 137 -2.55 -0.77 8.38
C LEU A 137 -3.67 -1.38 7.54
N GLY A 138 -4.30 -0.59 6.65
CA GLY A 138 -5.38 -1.08 5.78
C GLY A 138 -4.95 -2.24 4.87
N ILE A 139 -3.74 -2.17 4.29
CA ILE A 139 -3.20 -3.25 3.46
C ILE A 139 -2.92 -4.50 4.30
N ILE A 140 -2.43 -4.34 5.53
CA ILE A 140 -2.16 -5.46 6.44
C ILE A 140 -3.47 -6.17 6.81
N VAL A 141 -4.51 -5.43 7.18
CA VAL A 141 -5.82 -6.00 7.53
C VAL A 141 -6.39 -6.79 6.35
N LEU A 142 -6.41 -6.20 5.15
CA LEU A 142 -6.89 -6.87 3.94
C LEU A 142 -6.07 -8.13 3.63
N TRP A 143 -4.74 -8.05 3.77
CA TRP A 143 -3.87 -9.22 3.58
C TRP A 143 -4.13 -10.33 4.61
N THR A 144 -4.32 -9.99 5.89
CA THR A 144 -4.65 -10.99 6.92
C THR A 144 -6.00 -11.65 6.67
N SER A 145 -6.97 -10.91 6.13
CA SER A 145 -8.25 -11.47 5.71
C SER A 145 -8.08 -12.45 4.54
N LEU A 146 -7.23 -12.13 3.55
CA LEU A 146 -6.90 -13.04 2.46
C LEU A 146 -6.19 -14.31 2.96
N LEU A 147 -5.27 -14.19 3.93
CA LEU A 147 -4.62 -15.34 4.56
C LEU A 147 -5.63 -16.25 5.27
N ALA A 148 -6.59 -15.67 6.00
CA ALA A 148 -7.64 -16.42 6.68
C ALA A 148 -8.52 -17.17 5.66
N LEU A 149 -8.93 -16.50 4.58
CA LEU A 149 -9.68 -17.14 3.49
C LEU A 149 -8.88 -18.25 2.79
N ALA A 150 -7.58 -18.06 2.55
CA ALA A 150 -6.72 -19.09 1.98
C ALA A 150 -6.62 -20.33 2.90
N SER A 151 -6.58 -20.11 4.21
CA SER A 151 -6.57 -21.20 5.20
C SER A 151 -7.88 -22.00 5.19
N ILE A 152 -9.02 -21.30 5.14
CA ILE A 152 -10.35 -21.94 4.99
C ILE A 152 -10.41 -22.69 3.66
N TRP A 153 -9.89 -22.10 2.58
CA TRP A 153 -9.90 -22.72 1.26
C TRP A 153 -9.12 -24.04 1.21
N VAL A 154 -7.95 -24.09 1.86
CA VAL A 154 -7.16 -25.31 2.01
C VAL A 154 -7.93 -26.35 2.79
N HIS A 155 -8.57 -25.97 3.90
CA HIS A 155 -9.37 -26.90 4.71
C HIS A 155 -10.48 -27.55 3.88
N THR A 156 -11.29 -26.74 3.20
CA THR A 156 -12.41 -27.21 2.36
C THR A 156 -11.95 -28.11 1.22
N ASN A 157 -10.75 -27.86 0.66
CA ASN A 157 -10.25 -28.56 -0.53
C ASN A 157 -9.11 -29.56 -0.25
N ILE A 158 -8.84 -29.91 1.01
CA ILE A 158 -7.70 -30.78 1.37
C ILE A 158 -7.83 -32.20 0.81
N HIS A 159 -9.07 -32.66 0.65
CA HIS A 159 -9.39 -33.97 0.07
C HIS A 159 -9.53 -33.94 -1.46
N SER A 160 -9.34 -32.77 -2.09
CA SER A 160 -9.38 -32.65 -3.55
C SER A 160 -8.09 -33.16 -4.19
N GLU A 161 -8.17 -33.69 -5.42
CA GLU A 161 -6.99 -34.11 -6.20
C GLU A 161 -5.98 -32.97 -6.43
N TYR A 162 -6.42 -31.73 -6.32
CA TYR A 162 -5.61 -30.52 -6.54
C TYR A 162 -5.12 -29.85 -5.24
N TRP A 163 -5.18 -30.54 -4.09
CA TRP A 163 -4.83 -30.00 -2.77
C TRP A 163 -3.44 -29.34 -2.70
N VAL A 164 -2.47 -29.87 -3.46
CA VAL A 164 -1.09 -29.37 -3.51
C VAL A 164 -1.04 -27.90 -3.93
N TRP A 165 -1.88 -27.47 -4.87
CA TRP A 165 -1.91 -26.07 -5.32
C TRP A 165 -2.40 -25.12 -4.22
N TYR A 166 -3.40 -25.55 -3.44
CA TYR A 166 -3.94 -24.76 -2.33
C TYR A 166 -2.94 -24.67 -1.17
N VAL A 167 -2.25 -25.76 -0.85
CA VAL A 167 -1.19 -25.76 0.15
C VAL A 167 0.00 -24.91 -0.30
N ALA A 168 0.41 -25.00 -1.57
CA ALA A 168 1.47 -24.16 -2.12
C ALA A 168 1.13 -22.67 -2.00
N ASP A 169 -0.10 -22.27 -2.32
CA ASP A 169 -0.58 -20.90 -2.16
C ASP A 169 -0.48 -20.43 -0.69
N LEU A 170 -0.97 -21.25 0.25
CA LEU A 170 -0.90 -20.96 1.69
C LEU A 170 0.55 -20.83 2.20
N VAL A 171 1.46 -21.67 1.72
CA VAL A 171 2.90 -21.58 2.07
C VAL A 171 3.50 -20.26 1.58
N VAL A 172 3.17 -19.83 0.35
CA VAL A 172 3.66 -18.54 -0.18
C VAL A 172 3.07 -17.36 0.59
N PHE A 173 1.79 -17.44 1.00
CA PHE A 173 1.20 -16.48 1.94
C PHE A 173 1.96 -16.46 3.27
N GLY A 174 2.29 -17.63 3.85
CA GLY A 174 3.10 -17.72 5.07
C GLY A 174 4.47 -17.06 4.91
N CYS A 175 5.16 -17.33 3.80
CA CYS A 175 6.43 -16.69 3.45
C CYS A 175 6.31 -15.17 3.37
N TYR A 176 5.25 -14.64 2.76
CA TYR A 176 4.95 -13.20 2.79
C TYR A 176 4.83 -12.69 4.23
N GLY A 177 4.08 -13.40 5.08
CA GLY A 177 3.87 -13.05 6.49
C GLY A 177 5.17 -12.93 7.29
N VAL A 178 6.11 -13.87 7.12
CA VAL A 178 7.41 -13.84 7.81
C VAL A 178 8.20 -12.57 7.45
N THR A 179 8.10 -12.07 6.20
CA THR A 179 8.78 -10.83 5.81
C THR A 179 8.22 -9.56 6.48
N LEU A 180 7.06 -9.62 7.13
CA LEU A 180 6.50 -8.48 7.89
C LEU A 180 7.19 -8.28 9.26
N ILE A 181 7.84 -9.32 9.78
CA ILE A 181 8.45 -9.33 11.14
C ILE A 181 9.93 -8.96 11.10
N ALA A 182 10.57 -8.96 9.92
CA ALA A 182 12.00 -8.72 9.81
C ALA A 182 12.43 -7.38 10.45
N PRO A 183 13.46 -7.35 11.29
CA PRO A 183 13.92 -6.13 11.95
C PRO A 183 14.69 -5.21 10.99
N GLY A 184 14.55 -3.90 11.16
CA GLY A 184 15.43 -2.94 10.51
C GLY A 184 15.03 -1.50 10.73
N ASN A 185 15.93 -0.60 10.33
CA ASN A 185 15.78 0.85 10.41
C ASN A 185 15.59 1.42 9.00
N ALA A 186 14.73 2.42 8.89
CA ALA A 186 14.49 3.23 7.70
C ALA A 186 14.48 4.70 8.10
N HIS A 187 14.99 5.58 7.24
CA HIS A 187 14.98 7.04 7.45
C HIS A 187 14.55 7.75 6.16
N PHE A 188 13.85 8.88 6.28
CA PHE A 188 13.44 9.67 5.11
C PHE A 188 14.63 10.38 4.49
N ILE A 189 14.70 10.41 3.15
CA ILE A 189 15.67 11.22 2.43
C ILE A 189 14.93 12.45 1.89
N ARG A 190 15.32 13.65 2.34
CA ARG A 190 14.91 14.90 1.69
C ARG A 190 15.82 15.12 0.49
N VAL A 191 15.31 14.91 -0.72
CA VAL A 191 16.01 15.38 -1.92
C VAL A 191 15.88 16.89 -1.93
N GLN A 192 16.96 17.57 -1.56
CA GLN A 192 17.09 19.01 -1.74
C GLN A 192 17.13 19.26 -3.26
N ARG A 193 15.99 19.53 -3.89
CA ARG A 193 15.98 20.13 -5.23
C ARG A 193 16.46 21.56 -5.09
N THR A 194 17.77 21.76 -5.08
CA THR A 194 18.33 23.08 -5.33
C THR A 194 18.13 23.38 -6.81
N VAL A 195 17.32 24.39 -7.10
CA VAL A 195 17.06 24.91 -8.46
C VAL A 195 18.37 25.31 -9.18
N ASP A 196 19.49 25.39 -8.46
CA ASP A 196 20.83 25.74 -8.96
C ASP A 196 21.76 24.55 -9.27
N GLU A 197 21.29 23.29 -9.19
CA GLU A 197 22.14 22.09 -9.35
C GLU A 197 22.90 22.03 -10.69
N GLU A 198 22.33 22.57 -11.77
CA GLU A 198 23.01 22.60 -13.08
C GLU A 198 24.17 23.61 -13.14
N ARG A 199 24.13 24.70 -12.37
CA ARG A 199 25.22 25.71 -12.33
C ARG A 199 26.25 25.42 -11.24
N GLN A 200 25.84 24.82 -10.11
CA GLN A 200 26.76 24.53 -8.99
C GLN A 200 27.65 23.31 -9.22
N ALA A 201 27.25 22.36 -10.09
CA ALA A 201 28.06 21.19 -10.40
C ALA A 201 29.38 21.52 -11.14
N LEU A 202 29.47 22.67 -11.82
CA LEU A 202 30.67 23.11 -12.54
C LEU A 202 31.65 23.93 -11.68
N LEU A 203 31.23 24.44 -10.52
CA LEU A 203 32.03 25.34 -9.68
C LEU A 203 32.48 24.72 -8.36
N THR A 204 31.95 23.56 -7.97
CA THR A 204 32.20 23.00 -6.65
C THR A 204 33.18 21.83 -6.75
N HIS A 205 34.47 22.14 -6.75
CA HIS A 205 35.49 21.17 -6.36
C HIS A 205 35.21 20.74 -4.91
N THR A 206 34.76 19.50 -4.77
CA THR A 206 35.00 18.62 -3.63
C THR A 206 34.93 19.29 -2.25
N TYR A 207 33.71 19.49 -1.76
CA TYR A 207 33.45 19.41 -0.32
C TYR A 207 32.18 18.57 -0.14
N THR A 208 32.37 17.26 0.01
CA THR A 208 31.35 16.37 0.56
C THR A 208 31.11 16.83 1.99
N ARG A 209 30.16 17.75 2.16
CA ARG A 209 29.68 18.15 3.48
C ARG A 209 29.17 16.89 4.17
N PHE A 210 29.75 16.60 5.32
CA PHE A 210 29.37 15.48 6.18
C PHE A 210 27.85 15.34 6.23
N PHE A 211 27.37 14.12 5.96
CA PHE A 211 26.07 13.67 6.45
C PHE A 211 26.18 13.62 7.98
N GLU A 212 26.16 14.78 8.61
CA GLU A 212 25.74 14.88 10.00
C GLU A 212 24.31 14.35 9.99
N ASP A 213 24.06 13.29 10.77
CA ASP A 213 22.75 12.69 10.94
C ASP A 213 21.73 13.82 11.07
N ILE A 214 21.00 14.11 9.99
CA ILE A 214 19.92 15.10 10.04
C ILE A 214 18.89 14.42 10.92
N ASP A 215 18.97 14.77 12.21
CA ASP A 215 18.09 14.28 13.23
C ASP A 215 16.67 14.38 12.67
N GLU A 216 15.94 13.28 12.81
CA GLU A 216 14.55 13.04 12.40
C GLU A 216 13.55 14.02 13.07
N SER A 217 14.07 15.13 13.59
CA SER A 217 13.48 16.08 14.50
C SER A 217 13.51 17.52 13.97
N VAL A 218 14.11 17.84 12.82
CA VAL A 218 14.01 19.20 12.27
C VAL A 218 12.58 19.42 11.77
N LEU A 219 11.83 20.25 12.49
CA LEU A 219 10.47 20.64 12.10
C LEU A 219 10.56 21.52 10.86
N GLY A 220 9.82 21.18 9.80
CA GLY A 220 9.74 22.00 8.58
C GLY A 220 8.95 23.30 8.81
N PRO A 221 8.75 24.14 7.77
CA PRO A 221 7.99 25.38 7.91
C PRO A 221 6.56 25.16 8.43
N ILE A 222 6.17 26.01 9.38
CA ILE A 222 5.02 25.86 10.31
C ILE A 222 3.67 25.60 9.66
N GLN A 223 3.48 25.98 8.39
CA GLN A 223 2.13 26.31 7.95
C GLN A 223 1.78 25.98 6.49
N ASP A 224 2.76 25.93 5.60
CA ASP A 224 2.44 26.12 4.17
C ASP A 224 1.85 24.88 3.49
N ASP A 225 1.90 23.71 4.15
CA ASP A 225 1.46 22.42 3.58
C ASP A 225 0.22 21.81 4.29
N ALA A 226 -0.44 22.57 5.19
CA ALA A 226 -1.54 22.06 6.01
C ALA A 226 -2.94 22.38 5.44
N ASN A 227 -3.76 21.34 5.24
CA ASN A 227 -5.17 21.48 4.82
C ASN A 227 -6.02 22.31 5.80
N PHE A 228 -7.10 22.92 5.32
CA PHE A 228 -8.02 23.76 6.12
C PHE A 228 -8.49 23.10 7.42
N PHE A 229 -8.86 21.82 7.38
CA PHE A 229 -9.28 21.07 8.58
C PHE A 229 -8.13 20.82 9.56
N SER A 230 -6.91 20.64 9.07
CA SER A 230 -5.71 20.54 9.93
C SER A 230 -5.43 21.86 10.65
N ARG A 231 -5.68 22.99 9.97
CA ARG A 231 -5.56 24.33 10.55
C ARG A 231 -6.63 24.60 11.61
N LEU A 232 -7.87 24.20 11.37
CA LEU A 232 -8.98 24.38 12.32
C LEU A 232 -8.79 23.56 13.60
N LEU A 233 -8.33 22.32 13.48
CA LEU A 233 -8.17 21.39 14.60
C LEU A 233 -6.76 21.42 15.21
N PHE A 234 -5.88 22.35 14.78
CA PHE A 234 -4.48 22.45 15.21
C PHE A 234 -3.69 21.13 15.10
N TYR A 235 -4.11 20.24 14.20
CA TYR A 235 -3.50 18.91 14.06
C TYR A 235 -2.05 19.00 13.59
N TRP A 236 -1.70 20.07 12.88
CA TRP A 236 -0.34 20.39 12.44
C TRP A 236 0.67 20.59 13.59
N VAL A 237 0.21 20.87 14.81
CA VAL A 237 1.06 21.10 16.01
C VAL A 237 1.51 19.77 16.64
N LYS A 238 0.82 18.66 16.34
CA LYS A 238 1.09 17.33 16.90
C LYS A 238 2.57 16.88 16.85
N PRO A 239 3.33 17.06 15.75
CA PRO A 239 4.77 16.74 15.73
C PRO A 239 5.59 17.53 16.76
N LEU A 240 5.29 18.81 17.00
CA LEU A 240 5.97 19.61 18.02
C LEU A 240 5.69 19.08 19.43
N ILE A 241 4.43 18.75 19.72
CA ILE A 241 4.04 18.17 21.01
C ILE A 241 4.76 16.83 21.22
N SER A 242 4.80 15.98 20.20
CA SER A 242 5.52 14.71 20.25
C SER A 242 7.02 14.88 20.50
N LYS A 243 7.65 15.91 19.93
CA LYS A 243 9.07 16.23 20.15
C LYS A 243 9.33 16.77 21.56
N GLY A 244 8.41 17.58 22.08
CA GLY A 244 8.44 18.07 23.46
C GLY A 244 8.32 16.96 24.49
N VAL A 245 7.37 16.02 24.30
CA VAL A 245 7.22 14.84 25.18
C VAL A 245 8.47 13.95 25.15
N ALA A 246 9.14 13.85 24.00
CA ALA A 246 10.40 13.11 23.87
C ALA A 246 11.61 13.83 24.50
N GLY A 247 11.45 15.04 25.06
CA GLY A 247 12.53 15.81 25.68
C GLY A 247 13.58 16.31 24.69
N LYS A 248 13.27 16.35 23.39
CA LYS A 248 14.19 16.69 22.30
C LYS A 248 14.14 18.17 21.89
N LEU A 249 13.49 19.03 22.67
CA LEU A 249 13.47 20.48 22.44
C LEU A 249 14.58 21.13 23.28
N ARG A 250 15.77 21.30 22.71
CA ARG A 250 16.93 21.85 23.44
C ARG A 250 17.46 23.15 22.85
N LYS A 251 17.29 23.37 21.55
CA LYS A 251 17.79 24.54 20.83
C LYS A 251 16.64 25.29 20.14
N SER A 252 16.85 26.56 19.80
CA SER A 252 15.91 27.34 18.97
C SER A 252 15.65 26.69 17.62
N ASP A 253 16.66 25.98 17.09
CA ASP A 253 16.61 25.31 15.79
C ASP A 253 15.76 24.03 15.84
N ASP A 254 15.36 23.59 17.04
CA ASP A 254 14.43 22.47 17.23
C ASP A 254 12.97 22.87 17.05
N LEU A 255 12.71 24.17 16.96
CA LEU A 255 11.41 24.74 16.73
C LEU A 255 11.11 24.79 15.23
N PHE A 256 9.91 25.28 15.01
CA PHE A 256 9.20 25.40 13.78
C PHE A 256 9.63 26.72 13.11
N ASP A 257 9.93 26.72 11.81
CA ASP A 257 10.35 27.94 11.10
C ASP A 257 9.18 28.92 10.90
N LEU A 258 9.43 30.21 11.15
CA LEU A 258 8.44 31.27 11.05
C LEU A 258 7.81 31.31 9.65
N PRO A 259 6.47 31.36 9.51
CA PRO A 259 5.82 31.39 8.20
C PRO A 259 6.18 32.69 7.46
N GLU A 260 6.29 32.60 6.13
CA GLU A 260 6.73 33.73 5.29
C GLU A 260 5.85 34.98 5.42
N CYS A 261 4.59 34.82 5.80
CA CYS A 261 3.65 35.92 5.99
C CYS A 261 3.96 36.79 7.22
N LEU A 262 4.69 36.25 8.20
CA LEU A 262 5.14 36.91 9.42
C LEU A 262 6.62 37.26 9.38
N ASN A 263 7.31 37.01 8.27
CA ASN A 263 8.70 37.41 8.10
C ASN A 263 8.82 38.94 8.18
N MET A 264 9.74 39.42 9.01
CA MET A 264 9.95 40.84 9.32
C MET A 264 10.03 41.69 8.06
N ASN A 265 10.74 41.23 7.03
CA ASN A 265 10.90 41.96 5.76
C ASN A 265 9.55 42.24 5.09
N ARG A 266 8.64 41.26 5.10
CA ARG A 266 7.33 41.34 4.44
C ARG A 266 6.33 42.15 5.25
N VAL A 267 6.43 42.10 6.58
CA VAL A 267 5.64 42.94 7.49
C VAL A 267 6.05 44.40 7.37
N VAL A 268 7.35 44.69 7.35
CA VAL A 268 7.89 46.04 7.16
C VAL A 268 7.49 46.59 5.79
N GLU A 269 7.60 45.81 4.72
CA GLU A 269 7.17 46.21 3.38
C GLU A 269 5.67 46.55 3.33
N LYS A 270 4.81 45.71 3.93
CA LYS A 270 3.36 45.98 4.01
C LYS A 270 3.07 47.24 4.81
N LEU A 271 3.74 47.43 5.95
CA LEU A 271 3.56 48.62 6.78
C LEU A 271 3.99 49.88 6.02
N GLN A 272 5.15 49.83 5.37
CA GLN A 272 5.68 50.95 4.61
C GLN A 272 4.77 51.33 3.44
N LYS A 273 4.21 50.34 2.74
CA LYS A 273 3.21 50.56 1.69
C LYS A 273 1.94 51.25 2.20
N GLN A 274 1.48 50.89 3.40
CA GLN A 274 0.31 51.54 4.03
C GLN A 274 0.64 52.98 4.47
N LEU A 275 1.82 53.20 5.06
CA LEU A 275 2.28 54.52 5.47
C LEU A 275 2.40 55.48 4.28
N THR A 276 2.95 55.02 3.15
CA THR A 276 3.04 55.83 1.93
C THR A 276 1.67 56.12 1.31
N ALA A 277 0.72 55.19 1.41
CA ALA A 277 -0.64 55.37 0.90
C ALA A 277 -1.49 56.31 1.78
N SER A 278 -1.19 56.42 3.08
CA SER A 278 -1.83 57.39 3.98
C SER A 278 -1.23 58.79 3.93
N ALA A 279 -0.05 58.94 3.33
CA ALA A 279 0.66 60.21 3.18
C ALA A 279 0.36 60.93 1.85
N SER A 280 -0.41 60.30 0.95
CA SER A 280 -0.97 60.86 -0.29
C SER A 280 -2.45 61.16 -0.12
#